data_AF-A0A940L590-F1
#
_entry.id   AF-A0A940L590-F1
#
_cell.length_a   1.000
_cell.length_b   1.000
_cell.length_c   1.000
_cell.angle_alpha   90.00
_cell.angle_beta   90.00
_cell.angle_gamma   90.00
#
_symmetry.space_group_name_H-M   'P 1'
#
loop_
_entity.id
_entity.type
_entity.pdbx_description
1 polymer ?
#
loop_
_entity_poly.entity_id
_entity_poly.type
_entity_poly.pdbx_seq_one_letter_code
_entity_poly.pdbx_strand_id
1 'polypeptide(L)'
;MNQSIFTKTILGALLMISMGLTACAKKDSAAAKVAGRGGSITTSATCSSGQAATGYVTSSNLEQATKILVTATLPASSFGRIQQDGVKMTLNLKANSAGQVSTAASVLFEITDSFVGQTDNGKVIQPYNIELKSVVSGSVNTSSRTFNVVFQDEYGVMQIQGSYNNSLATGAVVFQNYKSVDTSVAANQVVTLGTFKIPSCSLFN
;
A
#
# COMPACT_ATOMS: atom_id res chain seq x y z
N MET A 1 -24.97 -8.35 72.61
CA MET A 1 -25.08 -7.66 71.31
C MET A 1 -25.65 -6.28 71.59
N ASN A 2 -24.81 -5.25 71.54
CA ASN A 2 -25.16 -3.84 71.74
C ASN A 2 -24.31 -2.99 70.80
N GLN A 3 -24.93 -1.95 70.24
CA GLN A 3 -24.40 -1.03 69.23
C GLN A 3 -23.45 0.04 69.82
N SER A 4 -22.89 0.85 68.89
CA SER A 4 -22.43 2.25 69.02
C SER A 4 -20.91 2.44 69.11
N ILE A 5 -20.23 2.92 68.05
CA ILE A 5 -20.00 4.33 67.63
C ILE A 5 -19.15 5.10 68.66
N PHE A 6 -17.90 5.44 68.29
CA PHE A 6 -17.11 6.64 68.70
C PHE A 6 -15.76 6.57 67.93
N THR A 7 -15.56 7.26 66.80
CA THR A 7 -15.19 8.68 66.63
C THR A 7 -13.85 9.06 67.28
N LYS A 8 -12.81 9.30 66.45
CA LYS A 8 -11.86 10.43 66.51
C LYS A 8 -10.91 10.38 65.29
N THR A 9 -11.07 11.21 64.26
CA THR A 9 -10.59 12.60 64.06
C THR A 9 -9.10 12.70 63.69
N ILE A 10 -8.83 13.22 62.49
CA ILE A 10 -7.79 14.17 62.00
C ILE A 10 -8.01 14.15 60.47
N LEU A 11 -8.72 15.05 59.81
CA LEU A 11 -8.57 16.51 59.67
C LEU A 11 -7.17 16.96 59.24
N GLY A 12 -6.93 16.88 57.93
CA GLY A 12 -5.88 17.60 57.21
C GLY A 12 -6.43 18.04 55.86
N ALA A 13 -7.01 19.24 55.84
CA ALA A 13 -7.51 19.91 54.65
C ALA A 13 -6.35 20.53 53.86
N LEU A 14 -6.43 20.57 52.53
CA LEU A 14 -6.53 21.79 51.72
C LEU A 14 -6.38 21.53 50.21
N LEU A 15 -7.36 22.04 49.47
CA LEU A 15 -7.28 22.84 48.25
C LEU A 15 -6.74 22.27 46.92
N MET A 16 -7.70 21.99 46.04
CA MET A 16 -7.88 22.58 44.69
C MET A 16 -6.64 22.97 43.87
N ILE A 17 -6.45 22.27 42.74
CA ILE A 17 -6.28 22.91 41.42
C ILE A 17 -7.09 22.11 40.40
N SER A 18 -8.30 22.57 40.12
CA SER A 18 -8.99 22.32 38.85
C SER A 18 -8.42 23.27 37.81
N MET A 19 -7.50 22.80 36.95
CA MET A 19 -7.17 23.50 35.71
C MET A 19 -6.84 22.48 34.61
N GLY A 20 -7.77 22.40 33.66
CA GLY A 20 -7.51 22.14 32.25
C GLY A 20 -6.49 21.07 31.89
N LEU A 21 -6.99 19.85 31.66
CA LEU A 21 -6.61 19.17 30.42
C LEU A 21 -7.71 19.47 29.40
N THR A 22 -7.68 20.71 28.93
CA THR A 22 -8.04 21.07 27.57
C THR A 22 -7.57 19.98 26.62
N ALA A 23 -8.52 19.42 25.88
CA ALA A 23 -8.34 18.94 24.52
C ALA A 23 -7.08 18.10 24.26
N CYS A 24 -7.21 16.79 24.44
CA CYS A 24 -6.77 15.89 23.36
C CYS A 24 -7.91 15.74 22.34
N ALA A 25 -8.51 16.86 21.93
CA ALA A 25 -8.98 16.98 20.57
C ALA A 25 -7.72 17.08 19.70
N LYS A 26 -7.01 15.96 19.56
CA LYS A 26 -6.20 15.74 18.36
C LYS A 26 -7.16 15.45 17.22
N LYS A 27 -7.97 16.46 16.90
CA LYS A 27 -8.32 16.76 15.52
C LYS A 27 -7.01 17.29 14.94
N ASP A 28 -6.07 16.38 14.70
CA ASP A 28 -5.04 16.64 13.72
C ASP A 28 -5.83 16.80 12.42
N SER A 29 -6.18 18.04 12.12
CA SER A 29 -6.82 18.45 10.87
C SER A 29 -6.05 17.76 9.77
N ALA A 30 -6.78 16.90 9.04
CA ALA A 30 -6.26 15.96 8.07
C ALA A 30 -5.18 16.64 7.22
N ALA A 31 -3.94 16.27 7.43
CA ALA A 31 -2.97 16.44 6.37
C ALA A 31 -3.01 15.12 5.60
N ALA A 32 -3.45 15.18 4.35
CA ALA A 32 -2.58 14.73 3.27
C ALA A 32 -1.92 13.34 3.47
N LYS A 33 -2.65 12.27 3.09
CA LYS A 33 -2.26 10.83 3.07
C LYS A 33 -1.06 10.43 3.96
N VAL A 34 -1.31 10.09 5.23
CA VAL A 34 -0.34 9.54 6.21
C VAL A 34 -0.63 8.06 6.53
N ALA A 35 -1.13 7.32 5.54
CA ALA A 35 -1.12 5.86 5.55
C ALA A 35 -0.56 5.43 4.20
N GLY A 36 0.44 4.55 4.21
CA GLY A 36 0.92 3.84 3.03
C GLY A 36 1.07 2.38 3.44
N ARG A 37 0.76 1.46 2.55
CA ARG A 37 1.00 0.02 2.76
C ARG A 37 2.43 -0.29 2.32
N GLY A 38 3.42 0.39 2.92
CA GLY A 38 4.85 0.26 2.57
C GLY A 38 5.55 1.55 2.07
N GLY A 39 6.79 1.42 1.57
CA GLY A 39 7.70 2.54 1.26
C GLY A 39 8.53 2.40 -0.03
N SER A 40 9.49 3.31 -0.23
CA SER A 40 10.26 3.45 -1.48
C SER A 40 11.09 2.19 -1.80
N ILE A 41 11.00 1.69 -3.04
CA ILE A 41 11.88 0.65 -3.57
C ILE A 41 13.09 1.31 -4.23
N THR A 42 14.28 0.91 -3.78
CA THR A 42 15.52 1.16 -4.53
C THR A 42 15.76 -0.03 -5.46
N THR A 43 15.53 0.14 -6.77
CA THR A 43 15.91 -0.89 -7.74
C THR A 43 17.42 -0.91 -7.87
N SER A 44 18.07 -1.96 -7.37
CA SER A 44 19.54 -2.12 -7.46
C SER A 44 20.01 -2.34 -8.90
N ALA A 45 19.09 -2.69 -9.81
CA ALA A 45 19.35 -2.94 -11.21
C ALA A 45 18.66 -1.90 -12.08
N THR A 46 19.44 -1.25 -12.92
CA THR A 46 18.97 -0.38 -14.00
C THR A 46 19.32 -1.02 -15.34
N CYS A 47 18.51 -0.79 -16.36
CA CYS A 47 18.84 -1.13 -17.73
C CYS A 47 20.15 -0.44 -18.15
N SER A 48 20.80 -0.89 -19.22
CA SER A 48 21.99 -0.20 -19.77
C SER A 48 21.73 1.28 -20.12
N SER A 49 20.46 1.65 -20.31
CA SER A 49 19.95 3.02 -20.46
C SER A 49 19.66 3.77 -19.14
N GLY A 50 19.94 3.17 -17.99
CA GLY A 50 19.64 3.70 -16.65
C GLY A 50 18.20 3.45 -16.17
N GLN A 51 17.36 2.77 -16.94
CA GLN A 51 15.92 2.61 -16.61
C GLN A 51 15.64 1.52 -15.56
N ALA A 52 14.87 1.85 -14.53
CA ALA A 52 14.25 0.86 -13.65
C ALA A 52 13.07 0.16 -14.36
N ALA A 53 12.67 -1.01 -13.87
CA ALA A 53 11.50 -1.75 -14.35
C ALA A 53 10.22 -1.08 -13.82
N THR A 54 10.00 0.15 -14.28
CA THR A 54 8.93 1.05 -13.86
C THR A 54 8.03 1.38 -15.06
N GLY A 55 6.73 1.48 -14.82
CA GLY A 55 5.75 1.94 -15.79
C GLY A 55 4.40 2.15 -15.13
N TYR A 56 3.33 2.18 -15.92
CA TYR A 56 1.97 2.43 -15.41
C TYR A 56 1.09 1.19 -15.54
N VAL A 57 0.18 1.04 -14.58
CA VAL A 57 -0.94 0.10 -14.67
C VAL A 57 -2.11 0.82 -15.33
N THR A 58 -2.69 0.21 -16.36
CA THR A 58 -3.78 0.78 -17.15
C THR A 58 -4.98 -0.16 -17.16
N SER A 59 -6.20 0.39 -17.15
CA SER A 59 -7.45 -0.38 -17.21
C SER A 59 -8.63 0.56 -17.47
N SER A 60 -9.67 0.10 -18.18
CA SER A 60 -10.93 0.87 -18.29
C SER A 60 -11.58 1.16 -16.94
N ASN A 61 -11.32 0.31 -15.94
CA ASN A 61 -11.87 0.41 -14.58
C ASN A 61 -10.79 0.74 -13.54
N LEU A 62 -9.67 1.35 -13.96
CA LEU A 62 -8.50 1.58 -13.09
C LEU A 62 -8.87 2.33 -11.81
N GLU A 63 -9.69 3.38 -11.89
CA GLU A 63 -10.10 4.15 -10.72
C GLU A 63 -10.84 3.29 -9.70
N GLN A 64 -11.84 2.53 -10.13
CA GLN A 64 -12.63 1.67 -9.26
C GLN A 64 -11.76 0.57 -8.63
N ALA A 65 -10.94 -0.11 -9.44
CA ALA A 65 -10.08 -1.18 -8.95
C ALA A 65 -9.03 -0.66 -7.97
N THR A 66 -8.46 0.52 -8.22
CA THR A 66 -7.50 1.16 -7.31
C THR A 66 -8.16 1.60 -6.00
N LYS A 67 -9.38 2.14 -6.07
CA LYS A 67 -10.15 2.47 -4.87
C LYS A 67 -10.46 1.24 -4.03
N ILE A 68 -10.79 0.10 -4.66
CA ILE A 68 -10.94 -1.19 -3.95
C ILE A 68 -9.60 -1.65 -3.34
N LEU A 69 -8.49 -1.48 -4.06
CA LEU A 69 -7.16 -1.88 -3.57
C LEU A 69 -6.77 -1.14 -2.28
N VAL A 70 -7.03 0.17 -2.19
CA VAL A 70 -6.64 0.98 -1.03
C VAL A 70 -7.58 0.82 0.17
N THR A 71 -8.78 0.25 -0.01
CA THR A 71 -9.73 0.03 1.10
C THR A 71 -9.22 -0.89 2.20
N ALA A 72 -8.13 -1.63 1.98
CA ALA A 72 -7.47 -2.36 3.05
C ALA A 72 -6.99 -1.47 4.21
N THR A 73 -6.79 -0.16 3.97
CA THR A 73 -6.25 0.79 4.97
C THR A 73 -6.97 2.13 5.04
N LEU A 74 -7.55 2.61 3.93
CA LEU A 74 -8.20 3.92 3.83
C LEU A 74 -9.53 3.78 3.10
N PRO A 75 -10.60 4.48 3.53
CA PRO A 75 -11.87 4.42 2.81
C PRO A 75 -11.72 5.01 1.40
N ALA A 76 -12.48 4.51 0.43
CA ALA A 76 -12.36 4.91 -0.97
C ALA A 76 -12.63 6.42 -1.17
N SER A 77 -13.44 7.01 -0.29
CA SER A 77 -13.75 8.44 -0.24
C SER A 77 -12.56 9.34 0.12
N SER A 78 -11.47 8.77 0.64
CA SER A 78 -10.23 9.51 0.93
C SER A 78 -9.39 9.80 -0.34
N PHE A 79 -9.83 9.29 -1.49
CA PHE A 79 -9.14 9.45 -2.76
C PHE A 79 -9.98 10.29 -3.73
N GLY A 80 -9.30 11.19 -4.41
CA GLY A 80 -9.87 11.96 -5.51
C GLY A 80 -10.11 11.11 -6.76
N ARG A 81 -10.10 11.75 -7.92
CA ARG A 81 -10.15 11.05 -9.21
C ARG A 81 -8.79 10.45 -9.53
N ILE A 82 -8.75 9.18 -9.91
CA ILE A 82 -7.53 8.47 -10.34
C ILE A 82 -7.54 8.40 -11.86
N GLN A 83 -6.53 8.97 -12.52
CA GLN A 83 -6.40 8.96 -13.97
C GLN A 83 -5.81 7.63 -14.48
N GLN A 84 -5.80 7.42 -15.81
CA GLN A 84 -5.29 6.19 -16.44
C GLN A 84 -3.80 5.92 -16.16
N ASP A 85 -3.03 6.95 -15.85
CA ASP A 85 -1.63 6.91 -15.43
C ASP A 85 -1.47 7.15 -13.91
N GLY A 86 -2.57 7.12 -13.16
CA GLY A 86 -2.59 7.38 -11.72
C GLY A 86 -1.98 6.25 -10.88
N VAL A 87 -1.59 5.13 -11.48
CA VAL A 87 -0.96 4.01 -10.78
C VAL A 87 0.36 3.68 -11.45
N LYS A 88 1.46 4.18 -10.88
CA LYS A 88 2.82 3.83 -11.30
C LYS A 88 3.27 2.58 -10.55
N MET A 89 3.88 1.65 -11.25
CA MET A 89 4.35 0.38 -10.72
C MET A 89 5.85 0.24 -10.97
N THR A 90 6.58 -0.20 -9.97
CA THR A 90 8.00 -0.59 -10.05
C THR A 90 8.13 -2.03 -9.57
N LEU A 91 8.70 -2.89 -10.41
CA LEU A 91 8.77 -4.34 -10.16
C LEU A 91 10.21 -4.83 -10.15
N ASN A 92 10.55 -5.68 -9.18
CA ASN A 92 11.87 -6.29 -9.03
C ASN A 92 11.67 -7.77 -8.67
N LEU A 93 11.89 -8.69 -9.60
CA LEU A 93 11.55 -10.11 -9.44
C LEU A 93 12.71 -11.03 -9.09
N LYS A 94 13.98 -10.67 -9.30
CA LYS A 94 15.17 -11.47 -8.91
C LYS A 94 14.97 -12.99 -9.01
N ALA A 95 15.24 -13.60 -10.16
CA ALA A 95 15.07 -15.05 -10.32
C ALA A 95 16.40 -15.82 -10.17
N ASN A 96 16.37 -17.00 -9.57
CA ASN A 96 17.53 -17.91 -9.56
C ASN A 96 17.66 -18.68 -10.89
N SER A 97 18.74 -19.45 -11.05
CA SER A 97 19.00 -20.25 -12.26
C SER A 97 17.95 -21.34 -12.55
N ALA A 98 17.17 -21.74 -11.55
CA ALA A 98 16.06 -22.69 -11.69
C ALA A 98 14.74 -21.99 -12.08
N GLY A 99 14.75 -20.67 -12.29
CA GLY A 99 13.56 -19.89 -12.61
C GLY A 99 12.63 -19.68 -11.42
N GLN A 100 13.11 -19.85 -10.19
CA GLN A 100 12.33 -19.50 -8.99
C GLN A 100 12.59 -18.05 -8.60
N VAL A 101 11.52 -17.33 -8.27
CA VAL A 101 11.58 -15.94 -7.83
C VAL A 101 12.09 -15.86 -6.39
N SER A 102 13.06 -14.98 -6.16
CA SER A 102 13.70 -14.79 -4.87
C SER A 102 12.76 -14.16 -3.85
N THR A 103 12.97 -14.46 -2.57
CA THR A 103 12.34 -13.74 -1.45
C THR A 103 12.77 -12.28 -1.36
N ALA A 104 13.83 -11.87 -2.07
CA ALA A 104 14.26 -10.49 -2.19
C ALA A 104 13.52 -9.71 -3.29
N ALA A 105 12.56 -10.35 -3.99
CA ALA A 105 11.70 -9.67 -4.94
C ALA A 105 10.74 -8.70 -4.24
N SER A 106 10.35 -7.65 -4.95
CA SER A 106 9.49 -6.60 -4.41
C SER A 106 8.70 -5.91 -5.51
N VAL A 107 7.55 -5.36 -5.15
CA VAL A 107 6.76 -4.46 -6.01
C VAL A 107 6.32 -3.22 -5.25
N LEU A 108 6.39 -2.06 -5.90
CA LEU A 108 5.90 -0.78 -5.40
C LEU A 108 4.86 -0.24 -6.36
N PHE A 109 3.70 0.14 -5.83
CA PHE A 109 2.72 0.97 -6.50
C PHE A 109 2.71 2.35 -5.87
N GLU A 110 2.85 3.38 -6.68
CA GLU A 110 2.64 4.77 -6.31
C GLU A 110 1.32 5.23 -6.93
N ILE A 111 0.34 5.51 -6.07
CA ILE A 111 -1.03 5.87 -6.46
C ILE A 111 -1.21 7.38 -6.32
N THR A 112 -1.46 8.01 -7.45
CA THR A 112 -1.72 9.44 -7.60
C THR A 112 -3.18 9.67 -7.95
N ASP A 113 -3.83 10.58 -7.21
CA ASP A 113 -5.16 11.06 -7.51
C ASP A 113 -5.14 12.58 -7.72
N SER A 114 -6.30 13.16 -8.00
CA SER A 114 -6.46 14.60 -8.22
C SER A 114 -6.04 15.51 -7.05
N PHE A 115 -5.88 14.98 -5.84
CA PHE A 115 -5.47 15.75 -4.67
C PHE A 115 -3.95 15.77 -4.47
N VAL A 116 -3.21 14.81 -5.03
CA VAL A 116 -1.74 14.77 -4.92
C VAL A 116 -1.12 16.05 -5.48
N GLY A 117 -0.16 16.61 -4.74
CA GLY A 117 0.47 17.89 -5.05
C GLY A 117 -0.29 19.13 -4.54
N GLN A 118 -1.56 18.99 -4.16
CA GLN A 118 -2.29 20.08 -3.50
C GLN A 118 -1.82 20.26 -2.06
N THR A 119 -2.04 21.44 -1.50
CA THR A 119 -1.73 21.74 -0.09
C THR A 119 -2.99 21.64 0.75
N ASP A 120 -2.93 20.84 1.81
CA ASP A 120 -3.99 20.71 2.81
C ASP A 120 -3.38 20.90 4.21
N ASN A 121 -3.95 21.82 5.00
CA ASN A 121 -3.43 22.22 6.31
C ASN A 121 -1.92 22.55 6.30
N GLY A 122 -1.45 23.20 5.24
CA GLY A 122 -0.04 23.60 5.07
C GLY A 122 0.92 22.47 4.68
N LYS A 123 0.42 21.26 4.37
CA LYS A 123 1.24 20.13 3.90
C LYS A 123 0.83 19.70 2.50
N VAL A 124 1.82 19.32 1.69
CA VAL A 124 1.59 18.80 0.33
C VAL A 124 1.15 17.34 0.38
N ILE A 125 0.02 17.04 -0.27
CA ILE A 125 -0.51 15.68 -0.42
C ILE A 125 0.43 14.82 -1.26
N GLN A 126 0.97 13.78 -0.63
CA GLN A 126 1.87 12.81 -1.27
C GLN A 126 1.09 11.68 -1.96
N PRO A 127 1.71 10.99 -2.94
CA PRO A 127 1.19 9.73 -3.46
C PRO A 127 0.97 8.70 -2.35
N TYR A 128 -0.02 7.83 -2.56
CA TYR A 128 -0.25 6.69 -1.67
C TYR A 128 0.59 5.50 -2.16
N ASN A 129 1.47 4.98 -1.30
CA ASN A 129 2.40 3.93 -1.68
C ASN A 129 1.96 2.55 -1.14
N ILE A 130 2.04 1.53 -1.99
CA ILE A 130 1.88 0.12 -1.63
C ILE A 130 3.15 -0.60 -2.02
N GLU A 131 3.90 -1.10 -1.03
CA GLU A 131 5.10 -1.90 -1.22
C GLU A 131 4.89 -3.31 -0.68
N LEU A 132 5.12 -4.31 -1.52
CA LEU A 132 5.06 -5.71 -1.13
C LEU A 132 6.45 -6.33 -1.33
N LYS A 133 6.97 -6.97 -0.29
CA LYS A 133 8.31 -7.61 -0.26
C LYS A 133 8.27 -9.12 0.02
N SER A 134 7.14 -9.62 0.48
CA SER A 134 6.99 -11.02 0.87
C SER A 134 6.40 -11.84 -0.27
N VAL A 135 7.26 -12.53 -1.02
CA VAL A 135 6.85 -13.49 -2.05
C VAL A 135 6.39 -14.80 -1.40
N VAL A 136 5.19 -15.25 -1.73
CA VAL A 136 4.66 -16.56 -1.30
C VAL A 136 4.80 -17.63 -2.38
N SER A 137 4.81 -17.24 -3.65
CA SER A 137 5.17 -18.11 -4.76
C SER A 137 5.65 -17.28 -5.95
N GLY A 138 6.54 -17.83 -6.76
CA GLY A 138 6.86 -17.20 -8.03
C GLY A 138 7.77 -18.01 -8.93
N SER A 139 7.54 -17.91 -10.23
CA SER A 139 8.32 -18.59 -11.26
C SER A 139 8.55 -17.71 -12.48
N VAL A 140 9.68 -17.96 -13.15
CA VAL A 140 10.10 -17.38 -14.43
C VAL A 140 10.47 -18.55 -15.34
N ASN A 141 9.74 -18.69 -16.45
CA ASN A 141 10.08 -19.65 -17.49
C ASN A 141 10.88 -18.92 -18.58
N THR A 142 12.16 -19.21 -18.69
CA THR A 142 13.07 -18.59 -19.67
C THR A 142 12.83 -19.08 -21.09
N SER A 143 12.31 -20.30 -21.26
CA SER A 143 11.98 -20.89 -22.56
C SER A 143 10.74 -20.24 -23.18
N SER A 144 9.64 -20.14 -22.42
CA SER A 144 8.41 -19.48 -22.88
C SER A 144 8.38 -17.97 -22.63
N ARG A 145 9.41 -17.45 -21.93
CA ARG A 145 9.54 -16.04 -21.52
C ARG A 145 8.30 -15.52 -20.78
N THR A 146 7.84 -16.30 -19.81
CA THR A 146 6.69 -15.97 -18.95
C THR A 146 7.10 -15.91 -17.50
N PHE A 147 6.34 -15.20 -16.68
CA PHE A 147 6.51 -15.16 -15.24
C PHE A 147 5.17 -15.07 -14.53
N ASN A 148 5.14 -15.56 -13.29
CA ASN A 148 4.02 -15.44 -12.37
C ASN A 148 4.56 -15.29 -10.97
N VAL A 149 4.15 -14.26 -10.24
CA VAL A 149 4.61 -13.98 -8.87
C VAL A 149 3.44 -13.59 -8.00
N VAL A 150 3.37 -14.16 -6.81
CA VAL A 150 2.39 -13.83 -5.79
C VAL A 150 3.10 -13.25 -4.59
N PHE A 151 2.77 -12.00 -4.28
CA PHE A 151 3.14 -11.31 -3.06
C PHE A 151 1.99 -11.40 -2.06
N GLN A 152 2.32 -11.41 -0.76
CA GLN A 152 1.34 -11.39 0.31
C GLN A 152 1.82 -10.53 1.48
N ASP A 153 0.90 -9.82 2.13
CA ASP A 153 1.14 -9.24 3.45
C ASP A 153 -0.09 -9.44 4.35
N GLU A 154 -0.19 -8.69 5.45
CA GLU A 154 -1.32 -8.75 6.38
C GLU A 154 -2.65 -8.20 5.83
N TYR A 155 -2.62 -7.49 4.70
CA TYR A 155 -3.78 -6.83 4.09
C TYR A 155 -4.34 -7.63 2.93
N GLY A 156 -3.56 -8.52 2.31
CA GLY A 156 -4.03 -9.28 1.15
C GLY A 156 -2.92 -9.95 0.35
N VAL A 157 -3.32 -10.49 -0.80
CA VAL A 157 -2.42 -11.04 -1.82
C VAL A 157 -2.47 -10.21 -3.09
N MET A 158 -1.36 -10.23 -3.82
CA MET A 158 -1.24 -9.65 -5.14
C MET A 158 -0.48 -10.58 -6.07
N GLN A 159 -1.12 -10.96 -7.16
CA GLN A 159 -0.55 -11.75 -8.23
C GLN A 159 -0.18 -10.84 -9.40
N ILE A 160 1.06 -10.99 -9.86
CA ILE A 160 1.60 -10.29 -11.02
C ILE A 160 2.09 -11.36 -11.99
N GLN A 161 1.46 -11.42 -13.15
CA GLN A 161 1.77 -12.42 -14.16
C GLN A 161 1.91 -11.77 -15.52
N GLY A 162 2.78 -12.32 -16.36
CA GLY A 162 3.03 -11.75 -17.67
C GLY A 162 4.00 -12.53 -18.52
N SER A 163 4.34 -11.91 -19.64
CA SER A 163 5.39 -12.33 -20.55
C SER A 163 6.42 -11.23 -20.70
N TYR A 164 7.60 -11.60 -21.18
CA TYR A 164 8.66 -10.63 -21.45
C TYR A 164 9.39 -10.96 -22.75
N ASN A 165 10.01 -9.93 -23.31
CA ASN A 165 10.99 -10.08 -24.36
C ASN A 165 12.27 -9.33 -23.97
N ASN A 166 13.16 -9.08 -24.94
CA ASN A 166 14.45 -8.44 -24.66
C ASN A 166 14.33 -6.95 -24.29
N SER A 167 13.14 -6.36 -24.39
CA SER A 167 12.91 -4.93 -24.15
C SER A 167 11.84 -4.68 -23.09
N LEU A 168 10.74 -5.43 -23.11
CA LEU A 168 9.55 -5.14 -22.33
C LEU A 168 9.03 -6.39 -21.64
N ALA A 169 8.48 -6.18 -20.45
CA ALA A 169 7.58 -7.09 -19.76
C ALA A 169 6.16 -6.51 -19.79
N THR A 170 5.18 -7.36 -20.11
CA THR A 170 3.77 -7.01 -20.17
C THR A 170 2.95 -8.04 -19.44
N GLY A 171 1.92 -7.62 -18.73
CA GLY A 171 1.15 -8.54 -17.91
C GLY A 171 -0.05 -7.91 -17.24
N ALA A 172 -0.57 -8.61 -16.24
CA ALA A 172 -1.70 -8.18 -15.43
C ALA A 172 -1.35 -8.21 -13.95
N VAL A 173 -2.00 -7.31 -13.20
CA VAL A 173 -1.96 -7.25 -11.74
C VAL A 173 -3.36 -7.59 -11.22
N VAL A 174 -3.44 -8.63 -10.40
CA VAL A 174 -4.66 -9.10 -9.73
C VAL A 174 -4.40 -9.06 -8.24
N PHE A 175 -5.38 -8.65 -7.44
CA PHE A 175 -5.24 -8.60 -5.99
C PHE A 175 -6.50 -9.08 -5.28
N GLN A 176 -6.33 -9.42 -4.01
CA GLN A 176 -7.43 -9.69 -3.10
C GLN A 176 -7.07 -9.10 -1.73
N ASN A 177 -7.89 -8.17 -1.25
CA ASN A 177 -7.75 -7.62 0.10
C ASN A 177 -8.46 -8.53 1.10
N TYR A 178 -7.79 -8.94 2.17
CA TYR A 178 -8.36 -9.76 3.25
C TYR A 178 -9.25 -8.97 4.21
N LYS A 179 -9.08 -7.65 4.24
CA LYS A 179 -9.86 -6.71 5.05
C LYS A 179 -10.19 -5.45 4.26
N SER A 180 -11.26 -4.77 4.65
CA SER A 180 -11.67 -3.47 4.12
C SER A 180 -12.08 -2.57 5.27
N VAL A 181 -11.56 -1.34 5.32
CA VAL A 181 -12.02 -0.28 6.24
C VAL A 181 -13.24 0.45 5.69
N ASP A 182 -13.55 0.25 4.41
CA ASP A 182 -14.74 0.78 3.75
C ASP A 182 -15.84 -0.29 3.78
N THR A 183 -16.91 -0.04 4.52
CA THR A 183 -18.03 -0.98 4.69
C THR A 183 -18.84 -1.19 3.41
N SER A 184 -18.68 -0.32 2.39
CA SER A 184 -19.34 -0.48 1.09
C SER A 184 -18.58 -1.43 0.15
N VAL A 185 -17.35 -1.82 0.49
CA VAL A 185 -16.50 -2.70 -0.31
C VAL A 185 -16.27 -4.00 0.46
N ALA A 186 -16.70 -5.13 -0.12
CA ALA A 186 -16.54 -6.42 0.53
C ALA A 186 -15.06 -6.85 0.54
N ALA A 187 -14.60 -7.37 1.68
CA ALA A 187 -13.31 -8.05 1.77
C ALA A 187 -13.33 -9.37 0.98
N ASN A 188 -12.15 -9.90 0.69
CA ASN A 188 -11.90 -11.17 0.00
C ASN A 188 -12.39 -11.24 -1.46
N GLN A 189 -12.66 -10.08 -2.08
CA GLN A 189 -12.93 -10.02 -3.51
C GLN A 189 -11.62 -10.06 -4.31
N VAL A 190 -11.57 -10.93 -5.33
CA VAL A 190 -10.48 -10.97 -6.31
C VAL A 190 -10.78 -9.94 -7.39
N VAL A 191 -9.88 -8.98 -7.58
CA VAL A 191 -10.05 -7.85 -8.49
C VAL A 191 -8.81 -7.70 -9.37
N THR A 192 -9.03 -7.49 -10.66
CA THR A 192 -7.98 -7.10 -11.60
C THR A 192 -7.75 -5.60 -11.48
N LEU A 193 -6.55 -5.19 -11.05
CA LEU A 193 -6.15 -3.79 -11.02
C LEU A 193 -6.01 -3.24 -12.45
N GLY A 194 -5.35 -4.01 -13.31
CA GLY A 194 -5.15 -3.66 -14.72
C GLY A 194 -4.01 -4.42 -15.36
N THR A 195 -3.56 -3.91 -16.49
CA THR A 195 -2.40 -4.41 -17.23
C THR A 195 -1.23 -3.43 -17.14
N PHE A 196 -0.01 -3.93 -17.28
CA PHE A 196 1.19 -3.09 -17.26
C PHE A 196 2.08 -3.36 -18.47
N LYS A 197 2.96 -2.39 -18.73
CA LYS A 197 4.07 -2.47 -19.68
C LYS A 197 5.28 -1.76 -19.07
N ILE A 198 6.35 -2.50 -18.79
CA ILE A 198 7.58 -2.00 -18.15
C ILE A 198 8.83 -2.52 -18.87
N PRO A 199 9.99 -1.86 -18.75
CA PRO A 199 11.26 -2.40 -19.24
C PRO A 199 11.59 -3.77 -18.60
N SER A 200 12.03 -4.75 -19.40
CA SER A 200 12.40 -6.09 -18.88
C SER A 200 13.85 -6.19 -18.39
N CYS A 201 14.72 -5.26 -18.78
CA CYS A 201 16.17 -5.30 -18.57
C CYS A 201 16.63 -5.17 -17.11
N SER A 202 15.75 -4.81 -16.18
CA SER A 202 16.00 -4.74 -14.73
C SER A 202 15.05 -5.62 -13.91
N LEU A 203 14.19 -6.41 -14.58
CA LEU A 203 13.14 -7.17 -13.92
C LEU A 203 13.68 -8.37 -13.13
N PHE A 204 14.74 -9.03 -13.61
CA PHE A 204 15.23 -10.31 -13.09
C PHE A 204 16.64 -10.26 -12.49
N ASN A 205 17.25 -9.08 -12.41
CA ASN A 205 18.62 -8.87 -11.93
C ASN A 205 18.74 -8.90 -10.40
#